data_AF-A0A818EFZ5-F1
#
_entry.id   AF-A0A818EFZ5-F1
#
_cell.length_a   1.000
_cell.length_b   1.000
_cell.length_c   1.000
_cell.angle_alpha   90.00
_cell.angle_beta   90.00
_cell.angle_gamma   90.00
#
_symmetry.space_group_name_H-M   'P 1'
#
loop_
_entity.id
_entity.type
_entity.pdbx_description
1 polymer ?
#
loop_
_entity_poly.entity_id
_entity_poly.type
_entity_poly.pdbx_seq_one_letter_code
_entity_poly.pdbx_strand_id
1 'polypeptide(L)'
;MLRITKIKRDPSFANKGLITFSLIITIFNLYYFVIKTKTPLSLSGEFSPNPCQLSMKESDDWFCELDSDWKRRKILHHIQDKRNRASDERSTFFQNNWEPTIQCEFERRLGNIGDGGKWVCDIHRFGSLNTTNILVYSLGSNGDFSFEYAIKELFRNAEIHTFDMGLFKCPENVCTFHQVRLGNGKK
;
A
#
# COMPACT_ATOMS: atom_id res chain seq x y z
N MET A 1 -47.08 -13.77 -78.51
CA MET A 1 -47.54 -12.55 -77.81
C MET A 1 -46.90 -12.55 -76.43
N LEU A 2 -45.79 -11.83 -76.24
CA LEU A 2 -45.05 -11.72 -74.97
C LEU A 2 -44.91 -10.23 -74.67
N ARG A 3 -45.48 -9.79 -73.55
CA ARG A 3 -45.56 -8.38 -73.15
C ARG A 3 -44.48 -8.13 -72.09
N ILE A 4 -43.41 -7.44 -72.46
CA ILE A 4 -42.36 -7.00 -71.54
C ILE A 4 -42.74 -5.61 -71.02
N THR A 5 -42.98 -5.48 -69.72
CA THR A 5 -43.15 -4.19 -69.03
C THR A 5 -41.81 -3.70 -68.48
N LYS A 6 -41.41 -2.48 -68.87
CA LYS A 6 -40.28 -1.75 -68.31
C LYS A 6 -40.58 -1.31 -66.86
N ILE A 7 -39.75 -1.72 -65.91
CA ILE A 7 -39.77 -1.19 -64.54
C ILE A 7 -39.09 0.18 -64.54
N LYS A 8 -39.85 1.23 -64.20
CA LYS A 8 -39.34 2.60 -63.99
C LYS A 8 -38.75 2.67 -62.58
N ARG A 9 -37.45 2.94 -62.44
CA ARG A 9 -36.83 3.25 -61.12
C ARG A 9 -37.19 4.68 -60.74
N ASP A 10 -37.78 4.84 -59.56
CA ASP A 10 -38.20 6.13 -59.00
C ASP A 10 -36.99 6.87 -58.38
N PRO A 11 -36.62 8.07 -58.87
CA PRO A 11 -35.45 8.82 -58.40
C PRO A 11 -35.60 9.39 -56.98
N SER A 12 -36.79 9.32 -56.37
CA SER A 12 -37.05 9.84 -55.02
C SER A 12 -36.45 9.00 -53.89
N PHE A 13 -36.09 7.73 -54.14
CA PHE A 13 -35.58 6.82 -53.12
C PHE A 13 -34.09 7.02 -52.82
N ALA A 14 -33.28 7.44 -53.81
CA ALA A 14 -31.84 7.66 -53.65
C ALA A 14 -31.52 8.88 -52.77
N ASN A 15 -32.35 9.92 -52.84
CA ASN A 15 -32.11 11.18 -52.13
C ASN A 15 -32.41 11.10 -50.63
N LYS A 16 -33.39 10.28 -50.22
CA LYS A 16 -33.72 10.06 -48.80
C LYS A 16 -32.63 9.28 -48.07
N GLY A 17 -32.00 8.30 -48.73
CA GLY A 17 -30.89 7.53 -48.17
C GLY A 17 -29.60 8.34 -47.99
N LEU A 18 -29.35 9.31 -48.87
CA LEU A 18 -28.17 10.19 -48.75
C LEU A 18 -28.30 11.16 -47.57
N ILE A 19 -29.49 11.72 -47.35
CA ILE A 19 -29.76 12.67 -46.25
C ILE A 19 -29.69 11.96 -44.89
N THR A 20 -30.24 10.74 -44.78
CA THR A 20 -30.16 9.96 -43.53
C THR A 20 -28.74 9.52 -43.22
N PHE A 21 -27.94 9.14 -44.23
CA PHE A 21 -26.54 8.80 -44.03
C PHE A 21 -25.71 10.00 -43.58
N SER A 22 -25.96 11.18 -44.17
CA SER A 22 -25.28 12.42 -43.77
C SER A 22 -25.62 12.84 -42.33
N LEU A 23 -26.87 12.67 -41.89
CA LEU A 23 -27.28 12.96 -40.50
C LEU A 23 -26.64 12.00 -39.48
N ILE A 24 -26.49 10.72 -39.83
CA ILE A 24 -25.84 9.74 -38.96
C ILE A 24 -24.34 10.07 -38.82
N ILE A 25 -23.67 10.45 -39.92
CA ILE A 25 -22.26 10.85 -39.88
C ILE A 25 -22.07 12.11 -39.02
N THR A 26 -22.94 13.12 -39.14
CA THR A 26 -22.80 14.34 -38.32
C THR A 26 -23.05 14.06 -36.84
N ILE A 27 -24.05 13.24 -36.50
CA ILE A 27 -24.30 12.81 -35.11
C ILE A 27 -23.11 12.01 -34.57
N PHE A 28 -22.54 11.10 -35.35
CA PHE A 28 -21.39 10.31 -34.92
C PHE A 28 -20.14 11.18 -34.72
N ASN A 29 -19.91 12.17 -35.60
CA ASN A 29 -18.82 13.12 -35.43
C ASN A 29 -19.02 14.06 -34.23
N LEU A 30 -20.25 14.53 -33.99
CA LEU A 30 -20.59 15.32 -32.79
C LEU A 30 -20.40 14.50 -31.51
N TYR A 31 -20.83 13.24 -31.50
CA TYR A 31 -20.63 12.33 -30.38
C TYR A 31 -19.14 12.06 -30.13
N TYR A 32 -18.36 11.82 -31.18
CA TYR A 32 -16.91 11.64 -31.09
C TYR A 32 -16.20 12.90 -30.59
N PHE A 33 -16.65 14.08 -31.04
CA PHE A 33 -16.14 15.36 -30.57
C PHE A 33 -16.43 15.57 -29.08
N VAL A 34 -17.66 15.30 -28.62
CA VAL A 34 -18.05 15.40 -27.20
C VAL A 34 -17.28 14.42 -26.31
N ILE A 35 -17.00 13.20 -26.79
CA ILE A 35 -16.15 12.24 -26.06
C ILE A 35 -14.71 12.75 -25.99
N LYS A 36 -14.18 13.32 -27.09
CA LYS A 36 -12.81 13.85 -27.13
C LYS A 36 -12.63 15.11 -26.26
N THR A 37 -13.68 15.92 -26.09
CA THR A 37 -13.66 17.06 -25.15
C THR A 37 -13.84 16.66 -23.70
N LYS A 38 -14.31 15.43 -23.41
CA LYS A 38 -14.31 14.83 -22.07
C LYS A 38 -13.00 14.10 -21.78
N THR A 39 -11.86 14.63 -22.23
CA THR A 39 -10.62 14.38 -21.49
C THR A 39 -10.84 14.83 -20.05
N PRO A 40 -10.68 13.97 -19.04
CA PRO A 40 -10.76 14.41 -17.66
C PRO A 40 -9.76 15.56 -17.52
N LEU A 41 -10.23 16.65 -16.94
CA LEU A 41 -9.40 17.77 -16.51
C LEU A 41 -8.18 17.15 -15.83
N SER A 42 -7.04 17.14 -16.51
CA SER A 42 -5.79 16.80 -15.87
C SER A 42 -5.63 17.87 -14.82
N LEU A 43 -5.90 17.50 -13.58
CA LEU A 43 -5.55 18.29 -12.42
C LEU A 43 -4.03 18.44 -12.53
N SER A 44 -3.59 19.53 -13.16
CA SER A 44 -2.21 19.99 -13.08
C SER A 44 -2.03 20.48 -11.66
N GLY A 45 -1.99 19.52 -10.72
CA GLY A 45 -1.24 19.73 -9.50
C GLY A 45 0.16 20.08 -9.95
N GLU A 46 0.61 21.27 -9.56
CA GLU A 46 1.96 21.76 -9.79
C GLU A 46 2.93 20.64 -9.42
N PHE A 47 3.58 20.05 -10.43
CA PHE A 47 4.67 19.11 -10.20
C PHE A 47 5.81 19.94 -9.60
N SER A 48 5.97 19.88 -8.27
CA SER A 48 7.16 20.39 -7.60
C SER A 48 8.38 19.75 -8.28
N PRO A 49 9.33 20.53 -8.82
CA PRO A 49 10.42 20.03 -9.64
C PRO A 49 11.42 19.15 -8.86
N ASN A 50 11.27 19.07 -7.54
CA ASN A 50 11.94 18.04 -6.76
C ASN A 50 11.08 17.68 -5.54
N PRO A 51 10.38 16.52 -5.55
CA PRO A 51 9.51 16.12 -4.46
C PRO A 51 10.26 15.91 -3.13
N CYS A 52 11.59 15.77 -3.15
CA CYS A 52 12.42 15.42 -2.00
C CYS A 52 13.48 16.46 -1.62
N GLN A 53 13.29 17.73 -2.00
CA GLN A 53 14.27 18.79 -1.74
C GLN A 53 14.57 18.96 -0.24
N LEU A 54 13.55 18.84 0.63
CA LEU A 54 13.70 19.02 2.06
C LEU A 54 14.44 17.83 2.70
N SER A 55 14.06 16.61 2.34
CA SER A 55 14.69 15.39 2.87
C SER A 55 16.14 15.29 2.47
N MET A 56 16.47 15.54 1.20
CA MET A 56 17.87 15.55 0.73
C MET A 56 18.70 16.59 1.49
N LYS A 57 18.21 17.82 1.59
CA LYS A 57 18.93 18.91 2.28
C LYS A 57 19.18 18.61 3.76
N GLU A 58 18.19 18.12 4.48
CA GLU A 58 18.28 17.93 5.94
C GLU A 58 18.92 16.59 6.33
N SER A 59 19.04 15.66 5.39
CA SER A 59 19.71 14.37 5.60
C SER A 59 21.12 14.31 5.04
N ASP A 60 21.71 15.43 4.62
CA ASP A 60 23.00 15.47 3.93
C ASP A 60 23.06 14.55 2.70
N ASP A 61 21.97 14.56 1.91
CA ASP A 61 21.76 13.76 0.69
C ASP A 61 21.63 12.24 0.90
N TRP A 62 21.27 11.79 2.12
CA TRP A 62 21.08 10.36 2.41
C TRP A 62 19.68 9.83 2.05
N PHE A 63 18.64 10.64 2.18
CA PHE A 63 17.25 10.23 1.96
C PHE A 63 16.56 11.14 0.92
N CYS A 64 16.02 10.54 -0.15
CA CYS A 64 15.10 11.22 -1.07
C CYS A 64 13.68 10.69 -0.87
N GLU A 65 12.90 11.45 -0.11
CA GLU A 65 11.49 11.18 0.19
C GLU A 65 10.65 12.44 -0.01
N LEU A 66 9.37 12.27 -0.28
CA LEU A 66 8.42 13.37 -0.41
C LEU A 66 8.51 14.33 0.79
N ASP A 67 8.56 15.64 0.52
CA ASP A 67 8.66 16.66 1.56
C ASP A 67 7.53 16.56 2.62
N SER A 68 6.35 16.06 2.21
CA SER A 68 5.24 15.75 3.12
C SER A 68 5.60 14.66 4.12
N ASP A 69 6.21 13.59 3.65
CA ASP A 69 6.56 12.41 4.44
C ASP A 69 7.78 12.71 5.32
N TRP A 70 8.74 13.49 4.82
CA TRP A 70 9.84 14.00 5.63
C TRP A 70 9.38 14.89 6.80
N LYS A 71 8.41 15.80 6.54
CA LYS A 71 7.80 16.60 7.62
C LYS A 71 7.10 15.71 8.65
N ARG A 72 6.36 14.70 8.19
CA ARG A 72 5.69 13.73 9.06
C ARG A 72 6.70 12.95 9.91
N ARG A 73 7.81 12.49 9.31
CA ARG A 73 8.90 11.80 10.01
C ARG A 73 9.46 12.65 11.14
N LYS A 74 9.77 13.93 10.88
CA LYS A 74 10.30 14.82 11.92
C LYS A 74 9.34 14.97 13.10
N ILE A 75 8.03 15.03 12.85
CA ILE A 75 7.01 15.07 13.91
C ILE A 75 7.05 13.78 14.73
N LEU A 76 7.04 12.61 14.09
CA LEU A 76 7.10 11.32 14.77
C LEU A 76 8.38 11.16 15.59
N HIS A 77 9.52 11.48 14.97
CA HIS A 77 10.83 11.47 15.61
C HIS A 77 10.83 12.33 16.88
N HIS A 78 10.32 13.57 16.84
CA HIS A 78 10.27 14.42 18.03
C HIS A 78 9.38 13.87 19.14
N ILE A 79 8.24 13.26 18.78
CA ILE A 79 7.36 12.62 19.76
C ILE A 79 8.09 11.43 20.42
N GLN A 80 8.80 10.63 19.64
CA GLN A 80 9.52 9.44 20.08
C GLN A 80 10.76 9.77 20.89
N ASP A 81 11.57 10.69 20.42
CA ASP A 81 12.70 11.26 21.13
C ASP A 81 12.26 11.81 22.49
N LYS A 82 11.07 12.46 22.57
CA LYS A 82 10.49 12.87 23.86
C LYS A 82 10.10 11.67 24.75
N ARG A 83 9.56 10.58 24.20
CA ARG A 83 9.27 9.34 24.95
C ARG A 83 10.56 8.67 25.44
N ASN A 84 11.57 8.58 24.58
CA ASN A 84 12.87 7.99 24.86
C ASN A 84 13.67 8.77 25.92
N ARG A 85 13.41 10.08 26.07
CA ARG A 85 14.01 10.93 27.10
C ARG A 85 13.33 10.83 28.47
N ALA A 86 12.24 10.08 28.62
CA ALA A 86 11.70 9.81 29.94
C ALA A 86 12.74 9.03 30.76
N SER A 87 13.11 9.50 31.94
CA SER A 87 13.99 8.76 32.83
C SER A 87 13.17 7.77 33.64
N ASP A 88 13.42 6.47 33.49
CA ASP A 88 12.96 5.44 34.42
C ASP A 88 14.20 4.80 35.05
N GLU A 89 14.25 4.73 36.39
CA GLU A 89 15.38 4.14 37.11
C GLU A 89 15.48 2.62 36.94
N ARG A 90 14.53 1.99 36.23
CA ARG A 90 14.57 0.56 35.92
C ARG A 90 15.73 0.23 34.98
N SER A 91 16.51 -0.78 35.34
CA SER A 91 17.59 -1.35 34.52
C SER A 91 17.14 -1.81 33.12
N THR A 92 15.84 -2.09 32.95
CA THR A 92 15.24 -2.48 31.67
C THR A 92 14.57 -1.33 30.92
N PHE A 93 14.81 -0.07 31.33
CA PHE A 93 14.15 1.08 30.71
C PHE A 93 14.33 1.10 29.19
N PHE A 94 15.57 0.96 28.71
CA PHE A 94 15.85 1.00 27.28
C PHE A 94 15.20 -0.18 26.53
N GLN A 95 15.16 -1.39 27.09
CA GLN A 95 14.50 -2.52 26.43
C GLN A 95 12.99 -2.30 26.30
N ASN A 96 12.36 -1.73 27.33
CA ASN A 96 10.90 -1.59 27.37
C ASN A 96 10.38 -0.30 26.72
N ASN A 97 11.21 0.74 26.61
CA ASN A 97 10.76 2.09 26.28
C ASN A 97 11.55 2.76 25.15
N TRP A 98 12.74 2.25 24.81
CA TRP A 98 13.53 2.86 23.74
C TRP A 98 13.01 2.42 22.38
N GLU A 99 12.47 3.37 21.63
CA GLU A 99 12.03 3.19 20.25
C GLU A 99 13.15 3.67 19.30
N PRO A 100 13.51 2.91 18.26
CA PRO A 100 14.49 3.35 17.27
C PRO A 100 14.11 4.71 16.68
N THR A 101 15.07 5.63 16.60
CA THR A 101 14.85 6.99 16.09
C THR A 101 15.14 7.16 14.60
N ILE A 102 15.72 6.13 13.96
CA ILE A 102 15.89 6.02 12.51
C ILE A 102 14.86 5.01 12.02
N GLN A 103 13.90 5.49 11.25
CA GLN A 103 12.70 4.75 10.88
C GLN A 103 12.52 4.77 9.37
N CYS A 104 11.88 3.72 8.87
CA CYS A 104 11.32 3.74 7.53
C CYS A 104 10.17 4.76 7.44
N GLU A 105 9.78 5.11 6.22
CA GLU A 105 8.79 6.16 5.94
C GLU A 105 7.49 5.99 6.74
N PHE A 106 6.99 4.75 6.88
CA PHE A 106 5.82 4.44 7.69
C PHE A 106 6.05 3.24 8.61
N GLU A 107 6.52 3.48 9.82
CA GLU A 107 6.53 2.44 10.86
C GLU A 107 5.20 2.30 11.59
N ARG A 108 4.89 1.07 11.99
CA ARG A 108 3.76 0.77 12.86
C ARG A 108 4.16 -0.30 13.85
N ARG A 109 3.82 -0.07 15.11
CA ARG A 109 3.96 -1.07 16.14
C ARG A 109 2.82 -2.08 16.08
N LEU A 110 3.16 -3.37 16.03
CA LEU A 110 2.22 -4.48 15.95
C LEU A 110 2.37 -5.36 17.20
N GLY A 111 1.26 -5.64 17.89
CA GLY A 111 1.24 -6.38 19.16
C GLY A 111 1.31 -5.49 20.42
N ASN A 112 1.47 -6.12 21.59
CA ASN A 112 1.44 -5.49 22.92
C ASN A 112 2.57 -4.48 23.13
N ILE A 113 2.38 -3.44 23.94
CA ILE A 113 3.43 -2.47 24.35
C ILE A 113 4.60 -3.18 25.09
N GLY A 114 5.84 -2.72 24.91
CA GLY A 114 7.05 -3.34 25.48
C GLY A 114 7.70 -4.41 24.58
N ASP A 115 8.15 -5.53 25.16
CA ASP A 115 8.86 -6.58 24.41
C ASP A 115 7.98 -7.43 23.47
N GLY A 116 6.69 -7.54 23.75
CA GLY A 116 5.77 -8.42 23.01
C GLY A 116 5.50 -7.97 21.57
N GLY A 117 5.32 -6.66 21.37
CA GLY A 117 5.08 -6.07 20.06
C GLY A 117 6.35 -5.65 19.33
N LYS A 118 6.30 -5.62 18.00
CA LYS A 118 7.44 -5.25 17.13
C LYS A 118 7.10 -4.04 16.27
N TRP A 119 8.10 -3.20 16.00
CA TRP A 119 8.00 -2.13 15.02
C TRP A 119 8.22 -2.71 13.61
N VAL A 120 7.29 -2.45 12.69
CA VAL A 120 7.36 -2.93 11.31
C VAL A 120 7.23 -1.76 10.35
N CYS A 121 8.15 -1.71 9.40
CA CYS A 121 8.19 -0.71 8.35
C CYS A 121 7.26 -1.00 7.18
N ASP A 122 6.62 0.05 6.67
CA ASP A 122 5.83 0.10 5.44
C ASP A 122 4.84 -1.04 5.24
N ILE A 123 4.30 -1.53 6.36
CA ILE A 123 3.43 -2.71 6.38
C ILE A 123 2.17 -2.53 5.52
N HIS A 124 1.74 -1.28 5.29
CA HIS A 124 0.61 -0.96 4.42
C HIS A 124 0.87 -1.35 2.95
N ARG A 125 2.13 -1.36 2.48
CA ARG A 125 2.48 -1.69 1.10
C ARG A 125 2.06 -3.11 0.72
N PHE A 126 2.13 -4.05 1.66
CA PHE A 126 1.71 -5.43 1.43
C PHE A 126 0.21 -5.57 1.14
N GLY A 127 -0.63 -4.66 1.67
CA GLY A 127 -2.06 -4.62 1.37
C GLY A 127 -2.34 -4.04 -0.03
N SER A 128 -1.57 -3.05 -0.46
CA SER A 128 -1.74 -2.37 -1.75
C SER A 128 -1.29 -3.20 -2.95
N LEU A 129 -0.33 -4.11 -2.76
CA LEU A 129 0.25 -4.92 -3.83
C LEU A 129 -0.60 -6.15 -4.21
N ASN A 130 -1.78 -6.32 -3.61
CA ASN A 130 -2.63 -7.51 -3.75
C ASN A 130 -1.83 -8.81 -3.48
N THR A 131 -0.78 -8.72 -2.66
CA THR A 131 0.09 -9.84 -2.28
C THR A 131 -0.74 -10.80 -1.45
N THR A 132 -1.11 -11.93 -2.05
CA THR A 132 -1.94 -12.94 -1.37
C THR A 132 -1.13 -13.83 -0.44
N ASN A 133 0.19 -13.89 -0.62
CA ASN A 133 1.08 -14.84 0.04
C ASN A 133 2.11 -14.08 0.88
N ILE A 134 1.75 -13.76 2.12
CA ILE A 134 2.65 -13.14 3.09
C ILE A 134 3.23 -14.23 3.97
N LEU A 135 4.55 -14.32 4.03
CA LEU A 135 5.28 -15.29 4.83
C LEU A 135 6.08 -14.56 5.90
N VAL A 136 5.86 -14.92 7.17
CA VAL A 136 6.51 -14.30 8.32
C VAL A 136 7.24 -15.35 9.14
N TYR A 137 8.51 -15.08 9.43
CA TYR A 137 9.31 -15.82 10.40
C TYR A 137 9.51 -14.93 11.64
N SER A 138 8.92 -15.33 12.76
CA SER A 138 8.98 -14.60 14.04
C SER A 138 9.86 -15.37 15.02
N LEU A 139 10.86 -14.73 15.63
CA LEU A 139 11.80 -15.40 16.53
C LEU A 139 11.78 -14.76 17.91
N GLY A 140 11.82 -15.58 18.96
CA GLY A 140 11.90 -15.14 20.34
C GLY A 140 10.59 -14.56 20.86
N SER A 141 9.47 -15.26 20.64
CA SER A 141 8.16 -14.82 21.13
C SER A 141 8.06 -14.85 22.65
N ASN A 142 8.84 -15.69 23.32
CA ASN A 142 8.80 -15.92 24.77
C ASN A 142 7.36 -16.18 25.29
N GLY A 143 6.53 -16.82 24.45
CA GLY A 143 5.12 -17.11 24.73
C GLY A 143 4.14 -15.94 24.51
N ASP A 144 4.61 -14.74 24.15
CA ASP A 144 3.75 -13.63 23.70
C ASP A 144 3.57 -13.68 22.18
N PHE A 145 2.34 -13.94 21.73
CA PHE A 145 1.98 -14.03 20.31
C PHE A 145 1.23 -12.80 19.77
N SER A 146 1.23 -11.70 20.52
CA SER A 146 0.47 -10.49 20.16
C SER A 146 0.92 -9.87 18.84
N PHE A 147 2.20 -10.00 18.48
CA PHE A 147 2.73 -9.58 17.19
C PHE A 147 2.12 -10.40 16.03
N GLU A 148 2.13 -11.72 16.15
CA GLU A 148 1.58 -12.64 15.16
C GLU A 148 0.08 -12.45 14.98
N TYR A 149 -0.64 -12.24 16.07
CA TYR A 149 -2.06 -11.86 16.02
C TYR A 149 -2.27 -10.58 15.20
N ALA A 150 -1.51 -9.52 15.49
CA ALA A 150 -1.66 -8.25 14.79
C ALA A 150 -1.36 -8.38 13.29
N ILE A 151 -0.37 -9.19 12.90
CA ILE A 151 -0.12 -9.52 11.49
C ILE A 151 -1.32 -10.26 10.88
N LYS A 152 -1.88 -11.25 11.58
CA LYS A 152 -2.99 -12.07 11.10
C LYS A 152 -4.28 -11.29 10.93
N GLU A 153 -4.52 -10.27 11.77
CA GLU A 153 -5.64 -9.34 11.63
C GLU A 153 -5.56 -8.51 10.35
N LEU A 154 -4.34 -8.07 9.99
CA LEU A 154 -4.09 -7.30 8.78
C LEU A 154 -4.11 -8.18 7.53
N PHE A 155 -3.55 -9.38 7.67
CA PHE A 155 -3.30 -10.31 6.58
C PHE A 155 -3.80 -11.69 6.98
N ARG A 156 -5.11 -11.90 6.82
CA ARG A 156 -5.78 -13.14 7.24
C ARG A 156 -5.14 -14.41 6.66
N ASN A 157 -4.59 -14.31 5.45
CA ASN A 157 -3.94 -15.41 4.73
C ASN A 157 -2.43 -15.51 4.98
N ALA A 158 -1.84 -14.68 5.85
CA ALA A 158 -0.41 -14.76 6.14
C ALA A 158 -0.03 -16.12 6.75
N GLU A 159 1.02 -16.73 6.22
CA GLU A 159 1.67 -17.89 6.78
C GLU A 159 2.72 -17.40 7.79
N ILE A 160 2.59 -17.83 9.05
CA ILE A 160 3.42 -17.35 10.15
C ILE A 160 4.08 -18.54 10.83
N HIS A 161 5.39 -18.52 10.91
CA HIS A 161 6.21 -19.49 11.64
C HIS A 161 6.87 -18.79 12.81
N THR A 162 6.57 -19.24 14.02
CA THR A 162 7.15 -18.69 15.25
C THR A 162 8.15 -19.66 15.86
N PHE A 163 9.32 -19.15 16.22
CA PHE A 163 10.45 -19.92 16.74
C PHE A 163 10.81 -19.44 18.13
N ASP A 164 10.89 -20.35 19.09
CA ASP A 164 11.40 -20.04 20.43
C ASP A 164 12.12 -21.24 21.06
N MET A 165 12.96 -20.97 22.05
CA MET A 165 13.65 -22.00 22.82
C MET A 165 12.71 -22.69 23.81
N GLY A 166 11.76 -21.93 24.37
CA GLY A 166 10.70 -22.46 25.22
C GLY A 166 9.70 -23.28 24.42
N LEU A 167 8.94 -24.12 25.10
CA LEU A 167 7.82 -24.83 24.49
C LEU A 167 6.54 -24.06 24.79
N PHE A 168 5.99 -23.41 23.77
CA PHE A 168 4.75 -22.64 23.88
C PHE A 168 3.72 -23.14 22.87
N LYS A 169 2.45 -22.96 23.19
CA LYS A 169 1.35 -23.27 22.28
C LYS A 169 0.95 -22.01 21.53
N CYS A 170 1.29 -21.94 20.24
CA CYS A 170 0.73 -20.90 19.39
C CYS A 170 -0.80 -21.06 19.29
N PRO A 171 -1.55 -19.95 19.29
CA PRO A 171 -2.98 -19.98 19.06
C PRO A 171 -3.37 -20.61 17.71
N GLU A 172 -4.50 -21.31 17.71
CA GLU A 172 -5.03 -21.95 16.50
C GLU A 172 -5.32 -20.92 15.41
N ASN A 173 -4.98 -21.25 14.16
CA ASN A 173 -5.14 -20.40 12.98
C ASN A 173 -4.32 -19.10 12.99
N VAL A 174 -3.38 -18.92 13.91
CA VAL A 174 -2.50 -17.74 13.93
C VAL A 174 -1.13 -18.06 13.36
N CYS A 175 -0.44 -19.05 13.94
CA CYS A 175 0.92 -19.41 13.53
C CYS A 175 1.22 -20.90 13.73
N THR A 176 2.28 -21.37 13.09
CA THR A 176 2.90 -22.66 13.36
C THR A 176 4.09 -22.46 14.27
N PHE A 177 4.10 -23.11 15.43
CA PHE A 177 5.18 -22.99 16.41
C PHE A 177 6.27 -24.03 16.18
N HIS A 178 7.53 -23.60 16.32
CA HIS A 178 8.72 -24.43 16.19
C HIS A 178 9.61 -24.20 17.42
N GLN A 179 9.92 -25.27 18.15
CA GLN A 179 10.90 -25.18 19.21
C GLN A 179 12.31 -25.20 18.61
N VAL A 180 12.99 -24.06 18.60
CA VAL A 180 14.32 -23.90 17.98
C VAL A 180 15.23 -23.06 18.89
N ARG A 181 16.51 -23.43 18.92
CA ARG A 181 17.57 -22.67 19.59
C ARG A 181 18.53 -22.10 18.56
N LEU A 182 18.85 -20.81 18.69
CA LEU A 182 19.89 -20.17 17.90
C LEU A 182 21.24 -20.20 18.62
N GLY A 183 22.30 -20.52 17.88
CA GLY A 183 23.65 -20.58 18.41
C GLY A 183 23.85 -21.67 19.48
N ASN A 184 24.79 -21.44 20.39
CA ASN A 184 25.20 -22.45 21.38
C ASN A 184 24.23 -22.62 22.56
N GLY A 185 23.13 -21.85 22.60
CA GLY A 185 22.03 -22.07 23.55
C GLY A 185 22.39 -22.05 25.04
N LYS A 186 23.53 -21.46 25.41
CA LYS A 186 23.89 -21.25 26.82
C LYS A 186 23.17 -19.98 27.31
N LYS A 187 22.34 -20.14 28.34
CA LYS A 187 21.73 -19.03 29.09
C LYS A 187 22.79 -18.33 29.94
#